data_AF-A0A540K8F0-F1
#
_entry.id   AF-A0A540K8F0-F1
#
_cell.length_a   1.000
_cell.length_b   1.000
_cell.length_c   1.000
_cell.angle_alpha   90.00
_cell.angle_beta   90.00
_cell.angle_gamma   90.00
#
_symmetry.space_group_name_H-M   'P 1'
#
loop_
_entity.id
_entity.type
_entity.pdbx_description
1 polymer ?
#
loop_
_entity_poly.entity_id
_entity_poly.type
_entity_poly.pdbx_seq_one_letter_code
_entity_poly.pdbx_strand_id
1 'polypeptide(L)'
;MKYFEEKIQAGEWDEVEKYLSGFTKVDDNRYSMKIFFEIRKQKYLEALDRQDKPKAVEILVNDLRVFSTFNEELFKEITQLLTLGNFRENEQLSKYGDTKTARSIMLIELKKLIEANPLFRDKLVFPALKASRLRTLINQSLNWQHQLCKNPRVNPDIKTLFTDHTCTPPNGPHTSTPTPVTPPVAAVAKPTAYPSLGSHAPFSVGAAAANSNALAGWMANSSVSSSVQAAVVNASSMPIPQNQGKNFTWII
;
A
#
# COMPACT_ATOMS: atom_id res chain seq x y z
N MET A 1 3.11 -1.30 -7.91
CA MET A 1 3.95 -0.56 -8.89
C MET A 1 3.17 0.34 -9.84
N LYS A 2 2.21 -0.15 -10.64
CA LYS A 2 1.47 0.69 -11.62
C LYS A 2 0.94 2.03 -11.07
N TYR A 3 0.29 2.01 -9.91
CA TYR A 3 -0.23 3.23 -9.26
C TYR A 3 0.89 4.23 -8.92
N PHE A 4 2.00 3.74 -8.37
CA PHE A 4 3.17 4.57 -8.06
C PHE A 4 3.75 5.24 -9.33
N GLU A 5 3.88 4.47 -10.42
CA GLU A 5 4.34 4.98 -11.72
C GLU A 5 3.44 6.11 -12.24
N GLU A 6 2.12 5.92 -12.16
CA GLU A 6 1.12 6.92 -12.57
C GLU A 6 1.26 8.23 -11.78
N LYS A 7 1.42 8.13 -10.45
CA LYS A 7 1.53 9.31 -9.58
C LYS A 7 2.85 10.07 -9.76
N ILE A 8 3.96 9.35 -10.01
CA ILE A 8 5.24 9.97 -10.36
C ILE A 8 5.12 10.73 -11.69
N GLN A 9 4.52 10.12 -12.71
CA GLN A 9 4.38 10.77 -14.02
C GLN A 9 3.46 11.99 -13.97
N ALA A 10 2.39 11.94 -13.17
CA ALA A 10 1.53 13.08 -12.89
C ALA A 10 2.24 14.20 -12.09
N GLY A 11 3.28 13.87 -11.31
CA GLY A 11 3.95 14.81 -10.41
C GLY A 11 3.15 15.09 -9.15
N GLU A 12 2.32 14.13 -8.72
CA GLU A 12 1.54 14.20 -7.48
C GLU A 12 2.42 13.83 -6.27
N TRP A 13 3.45 14.66 -6.01
CA TRP A 13 4.53 14.35 -5.07
C TRP A 13 4.05 14.02 -3.64
N ASP A 14 3.03 14.73 -3.14
CA ASP A 14 2.51 14.51 -1.79
C ASP A 14 1.80 13.14 -1.68
N GLU A 15 1.09 12.70 -2.73
CA GLU A 15 0.48 11.37 -2.76
C GLU A 15 1.53 10.27 -2.94
N VAL A 16 2.59 10.53 -3.72
CA VAL A 16 3.72 9.61 -3.87
C VAL A 16 4.37 9.34 -2.50
N GLU A 17 4.71 10.38 -1.73
CA GLU A 17 5.32 10.21 -0.41
C GLU A 17 4.35 9.57 0.59
N LYS A 18 3.08 9.96 0.57
CA LYS A 18 2.05 9.36 1.42
C LYS A 18 1.87 7.87 1.12
N TYR A 19 1.83 7.48 -0.15
CA TYR A 19 1.74 6.07 -0.55
C TYR A 19 2.96 5.28 -0.09
N LEU A 20 4.18 5.83 -0.28
CA LEU A 20 5.41 5.20 0.18
C LEU A 20 5.48 5.04 1.70
N SER A 21 4.92 5.97 2.47
CA SER A 21 4.92 5.92 3.93
C SER A 21 4.22 4.68 4.52
N GLY A 22 3.33 4.04 3.75
CA GLY A 22 2.71 2.77 4.12
C GLY A 22 3.67 1.57 4.02
N PHE A 23 4.83 1.72 3.40
CA PHE A 23 5.81 0.65 3.18
C PHE A 23 7.16 0.91 3.84
N THR A 24 7.62 2.17 3.88
CA THR A 24 8.93 2.54 4.41
C THR A 24 9.02 4.02 4.80
N LYS A 25 9.89 4.34 5.75
CA LYS A 25 10.33 5.67 6.14
C LYS A 25 11.66 6.04 5.49
N VAL A 26 11.99 7.34 5.52
CA VAL A 26 13.22 7.90 4.92
C VAL A 26 14.51 7.29 5.48
N ASP A 27 14.49 6.89 6.75
CA ASP A 27 15.64 6.44 7.52
C ASP A 27 15.70 4.92 7.75
N ASP A 28 14.74 4.14 7.22
CA ASP A 28 14.70 2.69 7.44
C ASP A 28 15.93 1.96 6.88
N ASN A 29 16.38 2.36 5.69
CA ASN A 29 17.59 1.83 5.04
C ASN A 29 18.06 2.71 3.88
N ARG A 30 19.26 2.40 3.34
CA ARG A 30 19.91 3.14 2.25
C ARG A 30 19.08 3.21 0.96
N TYR A 31 18.31 2.17 0.63
CA TYR A 31 17.44 2.18 -0.55
C TYR A 31 16.27 3.14 -0.34
N SER A 32 15.60 3.06 0.81
CA SER A 32 14.51 3.97 1.19
C SER A 32 14.96 5.42 1.20
N MET A 33 16.11 5.71 1.82
CA MET A 33 16.70 7.04 1.84
C MET A 33 16.92 7.59 0.43
N LYS A 34 17.51 6.78 -0.47
CA LYS A 34 17.74 7.18 -1.86
C LYS A 34 16.43 7.38 -2.63
N ILE A 35 15.39 6.56 -2.39
CA ILE A 35 14.06 6.73 -2.99
C ILE A 35 13.47 8.09 -2.64
N PHE A 36 13.41 8.44 -1.35
CA PHE A 36 12.87 9.73 -0.91
C PHE A 36 13.72 10.90 -1.39
N PHE A 37 15.04 10.76 -1.38
CA PHE A 37 15.93 11.80 -1.89
C PHE A 37 15.67 12.11 -3.37
N GLU A 38 15.60 11.09 -4.23
CA GLU A 38 15.38 11.29 -5.67
C GLU A 38 14.02 11.97 -5.95
N ILE A 39 12.96 11.56 -5.23
CA ILE A 39 11.62 12.17 -5.34
C ILE A 39 11.67 13.65 -4.94
N ARG A 40 12.25 13.97 -3.78
CA ARG A 40 12.32 15.34 -3.26
C ARG A 40 13.25 16.22 -4.08
N LYS A 41 14.34 15.66 -4.62
CA LYS A 41 15.24 16.34 -5.56
C LYS A 41 14.48 16.70 -6.83
N GLN A 42 13.72 15.78 -7.42
CA GLN A 42 12.93 16.08 -8.61
C GLN A 42 11.84 17.13 -8.34
N LYS A 43 11.13 17.03 -7.21
CA LYS A 43 10.16 18.05 -6.76
C LYS A 43 10.79 19.44 -6.66
N TYR A 44 12.01 19.52 -6.12
CA TYR A 44 12.79 20.76 -6.03
C TYR A 44 13.23 21.30 -7.40
N LEU A 45 13.80 20.45 -8.26
CA LEU A 45 14.24 20.85 -9.61
C LEU A 45 13.07 21.37 -10.45
N GLU A 46 11.88 20.79 -10.32
CA GLU A 46 10.69 21.29 -11.00
C GLU A 46 10.20 22.64 -10.48
N ALA A 47 10.40 22.94 -9.19
CA ALA A 47 10.13 24.28 -8.65
C ALA A 47 11.12 25.32 -9.22
N LEU A 48 12.40 24.96 -9.33
CA LEU A 48 13.40 25.80 -9.99
C LEU A 48 13.11 26.00 -11.48
N ASP A 49 12.67 24.95 -12.19
CA ASP A 49 12.34 25.02 -13.62
C ASP A 49 11.17 25.96 -13.90
N ARG A 50 10.19 26.02 -12.98
CA ARG A 50 9.07 26.97 -13.01
C ARG A 50 9.44 28.37 -12.51
N GLN A 51 10.70 28.61 -12.12
CA GLN A 51 11.18 29.85 -11.53
C GLN A 51 10.45 30.23 -10.22
N ASP A 52 9.87 29.24 -9.52
CA ASP A 52 9.21 29.41 -8.24
C ASP A 52 10.22 29.23 -7.10
N LYS A 53 11.08 30.24 -6.93
CA LYS A 53 12.12 30.26 -5.89
C LYS A 53 11.55 30.12 -4.47
N PRO A 54 10.44 30.78 -4.09
CA PRO A 54 9.83 30.57 -2.77
C PRO A 54 9.48 29.10 -2.52
N LYS A 55 8.85 28.42 -3.48
CA LYS A 55 8.53 27.00 -3.34
C LYS A 55 9.78 26.13 -3.32
N ALA A 56 10.80 26.45 -4.11
CA ALA A 56 12.07 25.74 -4.10
C ALA A 56 12.77 25.83 -2.73
N VAL A 57 12.78 27.00 -2.09
CA VAL A 57 13.31 27.18 -0.73
C VAL A 57 12.49 26.39 0.31
N GLU A 58 11.16 26.42 0.20
CA GLU A 58 10.28 25.62 1.07
C GLU A 58 10.62 24.13 1.00
N ILE A 59 10.75 23.57 -0.21
CA ILE A 59 11.12 22.16 -0.43
C ILE A 59 12.54 21.89 0.09
N LEU A 60 13.49 22.79 -0.16
CA LEU A 60 14.86 22.64 0.30
C LEU A 60 14.94 22.49 1.84
N VAL A 61 14.21 23.35 2.56
CA VAL A 61 14.22 23.39 4.03
C VAL A 61 13.40 22.25 4.65
N ASN A 62 12.22 21.96 4.12
CA ASN A 62 11.30 21.00 4.72
C ASN A 62 11.58 19.55 4.29
N ASP A 63 11.91 19.36 3.02
CA ASP A 63 11.97 18.03 2.42
C ASP A 63 13.42 17.56 2.30
N LEU A 64 14.36 18.44 1.90
CA LEU A 64 15.74 18.04 1.60
C LEU A 64 16.72 18.21 2.76
N ARG A 65 16.43 19.07 3.74
CA ARG A 65 17.34 19.33 4.87
C ARG A 65 17.67 18.09 5.70
N VAL A 66 16.74 17.15 5.81
CA VAL A 66 16.96 15.88 6.53
C VAL A 66 18.15 15.08 5.97
N PHE A 67 18.51 15.27 4.70
CA PHE A 67 19.63 14.56 4.09
C PHE A 67 20.99 15.22 4.38
N SER A 68 21.02 16.46 4.88
CA SER A 68 22.28 17.16 5.16
C SER A 68 23.10 16.49 6.26
N THR A 69 22.45 15.76 7.19
CA THR A 69 23.14 15.01 8.25
C THR A 69 23.95 13.84 7.71
N PHE A 70 23.64 13.36 6.50
CA PHE A 70 24.31 12.22 5.89
C PHE A 70 25.34 12.66 4.84
N ASN A 71 25.16 13.83 4.22
CA ASN A 71 26.06 14.40 3.20
C ASN A 71 25.84 15.91 3.12
N GLU A 72 26.60 16.63 3.92
CA GLU A 72 26.53 18.08 4.01
C GLU A 72 26.96 18.76 2.70
N GLU A 73 27.96 18.19 2.01
CA GLU A 73 28.48 18.74 0.76
C GLU A 73 27.42 18.69 -0.34
N LEU A 74 26.75 17.55 -0.49
CA LEU A 74 25.65 17.42 -1.44
C LEU A 74 24.51 18.40 -1.13
N PHE A 75 24.17 18.61 0.14
CA PHE A 75 23.16 19.59 0.51
C PHE A 75 23.59 21.02 0.15
N LYS A 76 24.86 21.37 0.32
CA LYS A 76 25.43 22.65 -0.13
C LYS A 76 25.36 22.79 -1.65
N GLU A 77 25.74 21.76 -2.40
CA GLU A 77 25.66 21.73 -3.86
C GLU A 77 24.21 21.95 -4.35
N ILE A 78 23.21 21.28 -3.75
CA ILE A 78 21.79 21.49 -4.08
C ILE A 78 21.34 22.92 -3.76
N THR A 79 21.77 23.46 -2.62
CA THR A 79 21.43 24.82 -2.18
C THR A 79 21.98 25.87 -3.15
N GLN A 80 23.19 25.66 -3.68
CA GLN A 80 23.81 26.57 -4.67
C GLN A 80 22.99 26.68 -5.96
N LEU A 81 22.14 25.70 -6.30
CA LEU A 81 21.29 25.79 -7.49
C LEU A 81 20.29 26.96 -7.44
N LEU A 82 19.95 27.49 -6.25
CA LEU A 82 19.09 28.67 -6.09
C LEU A 82 19.72 29.97 -6.62
N THR A 83 21.05 30.03 -6.66
CA THR A 83 21.80 31.23 -7.07
C THR A 83 21.97 31.33 -8.58
N LEU A 84 21.81 30.22 -9.30
CA LEU A 84 21.89 30.16 -10.75
C LEU A 84 20.66 30.78 -11.41
N GLY A 85 20.84 31.31 -12.63
CA GLY A 85 19.72 31.73 -13.48
C GLY A 85 18.95 30.52 -14.02
N ASN A 86 19.70 29.50 -14.46
CA ASN A 86 19.20 28.18 -14.82
C ASN A 86 20.04 27.09 -14.15
N PHE A 87 19.42 26.18 -13.41
CA PHE A 87 20.14 25.09 -12.73
C PHE A 87 20.86 24.14 -13.72
N ARG A 88 20.51 24.18 -15.01
CA ARG A 88 21.20 23.43 -16.08
C ARG A 88 22.60 23.98 -16.40
N GLU A 89 22.96 25.16 -15.89
CA GLU A 89 24.33 25.68 -15.93
C GLU A 89 25.28 24.81 -15.07
N ASN A 90 24.73 24.06 -14.11
CA ASN A 90 25.50 23.07 -13.37
C ASN A 90 25.83 21.87 -14.27
N GLU A 91 27.11 21.50 -14.34
CA GLU A 91 27.62 20.43 -15.21
C GLU A 91 26.87 19.10 -15.03
N GLN A 92 26.54 18.73 -13.79
CA GLN A 92 25.85 17.48 -13.47
C GLN A 92 24.38 17.47 -13.88
N LEU A 93 23.75 18.65 -13.99
CA LEU A 93 22.35 18.83 -14.37
C LEU A 93 22.19 19.35 -15.80
N SER A 94 23.29 19.55 -16.54
CA SER A 94 23.30 20.01 -17.94
C SER A 94 22.48 19.13 -18.89
N LYS A 95 22.35 17.83 -18.56
CA LYS A 95 21.56 16.85 -19.32
C LYS A 95 20.07 16.84 -18.98
N TYR A 96 19.63 17.66 -18.00
CA TYR A 96 18.23 17.76 -17.64
C TYR A 96 17.48 18.44 -18.80
N GLY A 97 16.66 17.67 -19.51
CA GLY A 97 15.82 18.15 -20.60
C GLY A 97 14.52 18.78 -20.10
N ASP A 98 13.40 18.16 -20.45
CA ASP A 98 12.07 18.52 -19.97
C ASP A 98 11.63 17.69 -18.76
N THR A 99 10.62 18.21 -18.05
CA THR A 99 10.07 17.59 -16.84
C THR A 99 9.55 16.17 -17.07
N LYS A 100 8.92 15.88 -18.20
CA LYS A 100 8.35 14.55 -18.48
C LYS A 100 9.46 13.51 -18.68
N THR A 101 10.50 13.87 -19.41
CA THR A 101 11.68 13.01 -19.60
C THR A 101 12.42 12.81 -18.28
N ALA A 102 12.61 13.87 -17.48
CA ALA A 102 13.25 13.78 -16.17
C ALA A 102 12.51 12.83 -15.21
N ARG A 103 11.18 12.96 -15.10
CA ARG A 103 10.33 12.04 -14.32
C ARG A 103 10.46 10.60 -14.79
N SER A 104 10.51 10.37 -16.10
CA SER A 104 10.65 9.02 -16.68
C SER A 104 12.00 8.37 -16.37
N ILE A 105 13.09 9.14 -16.45
CA ILE A 105 14.44 8.67 -16.10
C ILE A 105 14.50 8.35 -14.60
N MET A 106 14.03 9.26 -13.75
CA MET A 106 13.97 9.05 -12.30
C MET A 106 13.13 7.80 -11.96
N LEU A 107 11.99 7.60 -12.62
CA LEU A 107 11.12 6.45 -12.38
C LEU A 107 11.82 5.11 -12.64
N ILE A 108 12.67 5.03 -13.67
CA ILE A 108 13.47 3.82 -13.94
C ILE A 108 14.41 3.51 -12.77
N GLU A 109 15.08 4.51 -12.21
CA GLU A 109 15.95 4.34 -11.04
C GLU A 109 15.14 3.96 -9.79
N LEU A 110 14.01 4.63 -9.55
CA LEU A 110 13.14 4.33 -8.41
C LEU A 110 12.62 2.89 -8.44
N LYS A 111 12.27 2.36 -9.61
CA LYS A 111 11.85 0.96 -9.76
C LYS A 111 12.94 -0.01 -9.32
N LYS A 112 14.18 0.22 -9.76
CA LYS A 112 15.34 -0.60 -9.35
C LYS A 112 15.57 -0.53 -7.84
N LEU A 113 15.45 0.64 -7.25
CA LEU A 113 15.61 0.82 -5.81
C LEU A 113 14.51 0.12 -5.02
N ILE A 114 13.25 0.21 -5.47
CA ILE A 114 12.11 -0.46 -4.84
C ILE A 114 12.24 -1.99 -4.94
N GLU A 115 12.62 -2.50 -6.12
CA GLU A 115 12.83 -3.94 -6.34
C GLU A 115 13.98 -4.52 -5.51
N ALA A 116 15.05 -3.74 -5.29
CA ALA A 116 16.19 -4.14 -4.47
C ALA A 116 15.97 -3.96 -2.96
N ASN A 117 14.97 -3.17 -2.55
CA ASN A 117 14.76 -2.83 -1.16
C ASN A 117 14.08 -4.00 -0.40
N PRO A 118 14.70 -4.55 0.67
CA PRO A 118 14.18 -5.71 1.38
C PRO A 118 12.78 -5.47 1.98
N LEU A 119 12.40 -4.23 2.27
CA LEU A 119 11.08 -3.90 2.82
C LEU A 119 9.92 -4.11 1.82
N PHE A 120 10.23 -4.18 0.53
CA PHE A 120 9.26 -4.43 -0.54
C PHE A 120 9.23 -5.89 -0.99
N ARG A 121 10.07 -6.76 -0.40
CA ARG A 121 10.07 -8.20 -0.70
C ARG A 121 8.68 -8.78 -0.48
N ASP A 122 8.23 -9.58 -1.45
CA ASP A 122 6.91 -10.22 -1.48
C ASP A 122 5.70 -9.26 -1.46
N LYS A 123 5.91 -7.96 -1.73
CA LYS A 123 4.85 -6.94 -1.79
C LYS A 123 4.62 -6.34 -3.18
N LEU A 124 5.49 -6.65 -4.14
CA LEU A 124 5.44 -6.04 -5.48
C LEU A 124 4.53 -6.79 -6.46
N VAL A 125 4.22 -8.05 -6.18
CA VAL A 125 3.39 -8.92 -7.02
C VAL A 125 2.07 -9.18 -6.33
N PHE A 126 0.97 -8.81 -6.98
CA PHE A 126 -0.35 -9.13 -6.47
C PHE A 126 -0.60 -10.64 -6.63
N PRO A 127 -1.14 -11.35 -5.61
CA PRO A 127 -1.41 -12.77 -5.71
C PRO A 127 -2.34 -13.13 -6.87
N ALA A 128 -2.03 -14.22 -7.57
CA ALA A 128 -2.92 -14.74 -8.61
C ALA A 128 -4.17 -15.36 -7.96
N LEU A 129 -5.29 -14.64 -8.02
CA LEU A 129 -6.58 -15.07 -7.47
C LEU A 129 -7.57 -15.33 -8.60
N LYS A 130 -8.40 -16.36 -8.44
CA LYS A 130 -9.58 -16.54 -9.30
C LYS A 130 -10.49 -15.31 -9.16
N ALA A 131 -11.16 -14.93 -10.25
CA ALA A 131 -12.09 -13.81 -10.25
C ALA A 131 -13.15 -13.96 -9.15
N SER A 132 -13.46 -12.86 -8.46
CA SER A 132 -14.44 -12.82 -7.37
C SER A 132 -14.16 -13.82 -6.24
N ARG A 133 -12.89 -14.13 -5.93
CA ARG A 133 -12.54 -15.13 -4.90
C ARG A 133 -13.21 -14.88 -3.55
N LEU A 134 -13.30 -13.61 -3.11
CA LEU A 134 -13.99 -13.25 -1.87
C LEU A 134 -15.49 -13.63 -1.92
N ARG A 135 -16.19 -13.33 -3.01
CA ARG A 135 -17.59 -13.74 -3.20
C ARG A 135 -17.74 -15.26 -3.15
N THR A 136 -16.82 -16.00 -3.77
CA THR A 136 -16.82 -17.47 -3.71
C THR A 136 -16.67 -17.97 -2.28
N LEU A 137 -15.82 -17.34 -1.46
CA LEU A 137 -15.67 -17.70 -0.04
C LEU A 137 -16.97 -17.42 0.73
N ILE A 138 -17.58 -16.25 0.55
CA ILE A 138 -18.87 -15.92 1.17
C ILE A 138 -19.95 -16.95 0.82
N ASN A 139 -20.04 -17.37 -0.44
CA ASN A 139 -20.98 -18.40 -0.87
C ASN A 139 -20.68 -19.77 -0.23
N GLN A 140 -19.39 -20.12 -0.10
CA GLN A 140 -18.99 -21.36 0.59
C GLN A 140 -19.39 -21.33 2.07
N SER A 141 -19.22 -20.19 2.75
CA SER A 141 -19.67 -19.99 4.14
C SER A 141 -21.18 -20.13 4.28
N LEU A 142 -21.96 -19.52 3.38
CA LEU A 142 -23.42 -19.64 3.38
C LEU A 142 -23.89 -21.07 3.15
N ASN A 143 -23.27 -21.78 2.20
CA ASN A 143 -23.57 -23.19 1.94
C ASN A 143 -23.27 -24.04 3.18
N TRP A 144 -22.16 -23.77 3.87
CA TRP A 144 -21.80 -24.46 5.10
C TRP A 144 -22.80 -24.19 6.24
N GLN A 145 -23.20 -22.94 6.46
CA GLN A 145 -24.26 -22.59 7.41
C GLN A 145 -25.58 -23.30 7.09
N HIS A 146 -25.96 -23.34 5.81
CA HIS A 146 -27.17 -24.02 5.36
C HIS A 146 -27.13 -25.53 5.58
N GLN A 147 -25.98 -26.18 5.35
CA GLN A 147 -25.79 -27.62 5.62
C GLN A 147 -26.00 -27.98 7.10
N LEU A 148 -25.76 -27.05 8.01
CA LEU A 148 -25.97 -27.24 9.45
C LEU A 148 -27.42 -26.96 9.90
N CYS A 149 -28.30 -26.54 8.99
CA CYS A 149 -29.70 -26.31 9.32
C CYS A 149 -30.41 -27.63 9.63
N LYS A 150 -31.23 -27.65 10.69
CA LYS A 150 -32.00 -28.85 11.08
C LYS A 150 -32.99 -29.32 10.01
N ASN A 151 -33.58 -28.39 9.24
CA ASN A 151 -34.54 -28.66 8.17
C ASN A 151 -34.19 -27.82 6.93
N PRO A 152 -33.19 -28.22 6.11
CA PRO A 152 -32.71 -27.44 4.98
C PRO A 152 -33.77 -27.37 3.88
N ARG A 153 -34.10 -26.14 3.44
CA ARG A 153 -34.96 -25.90 2.29
C ARG A 153 -34.16 -25.97 0.99
N VAL A 154 -34.74 -26.55 -0.07
CA VAL A 154 -34.10 -26.64 -1.41
C VAL A 154 -33.67 -25.27 -1.94
N ASN A 155 -34.48 -24.23 -1.67
CA ASN A 155 -34.13 -22.85 -1.97
C ASN A 155 -34.10 -22.04 -0.66
N PRO A 156 -32.92 -21.90 -0.01
CA PRO A 156 -32.81 -21.12 1.20
C PRO A 156 -32.89 -19.63 0.91
N ASP A 157 -33.72 -18.92 1.68
CA ASP A 157 -33.75 -17.47 1.69
C ASP A 157 -32.65 -16.94 2.64
N ILE A 158 -31.55 -16.45 2.07
CA ILE A 158 -30.43 -15.88 2.82
C ILE A 158 -30.71 -14.41 3.09
N LYS A 159 -31.12 -14.10 4.33
CA LYS A 159 -31.54 -12.75 4.72
C LYS A 159 -30.38 -11.76 4.90
N THR A 160 -29.22 -12.23 5.34
CA THR A 160 -28.09 -11.37 5.69
C THR A 160 -26.78 -12.16 5.74
N LEU A 161 -25.66 -11.45 5.65
CA LEU A 161 -24.32 -11.98 5.94
C LEU A 161 -23.84 -11.66 7.37
N PHE A 162 -24.58 -10.82 8.12
CA PHE A 162 -24.16 -10.36 9.44
C PHE A 162 -24.43 -11.35 10.57
N THR A 163 -25.35 -12.29 10.35
CA THR A 163 -25.69 -13.36 11.30
C THR A 163 -25.85 -14.66 10.53
N ASP A 164 -25.51 -15.79 11.17
CA ASP A 164 -25.58 -17.10 10.51
C ASP A 164 -26.99 -17.43 10.00
N HIS A 165 -27.05 -18.00 8.81
CA HIS A 165 -28.29 -18.49 8.24
C HIS A 165 -28.85 -19.67 9.04
N THR A 166 -30.16 -19.66 9.29
CA THR A 166 -30.91 -20.78 9.84
C THR A 166 -32.19 -21.01 9.03
N CYS A 167 -32.56 -22.27 8.79
CA CYS A 167 -33.84 -22.62 8.19
C CYS A 167 -34.92 -22.78 9.24
N THR A 168 -36.00 -22.02 9.13
CA THR A 168 -37.19 -22.20 9.96
C THR A 168 -37.99 -23.43 9.53
N PRO A 169 -38.53 -24.22 10.48
CA PRO A 169 -39.41 -25.35 10.18
C PRO A 169 -40.60 -24.93 9.29
N PRO A 170 -41.09 -25.81 8.40
CA PRO A 170 -42.27 -25.52 7.58
C PRO A 170 -43.53 -25.25 8.42
N ASN A 171 -43.64 -25.85 9.62
CA ASN A 171 -44.83 -25.81 10.48
C ASN A 171 -44.60 -25.02 11.80
N GLY A 172 -44.02 -23.82 11.71
CA GLY A 172 -44.17 -22.79 12.74
C GLY A 172 -45.26 -21.80 12.31
N PRO A 173 -46.01 -21.17 13.24
CA PRO A 173 -47.17 -20.34 12.90
C PRO A 173 -46.77 -19.34 11.82
N HIS A 174 -47.48 -19.41 10.69
CA HIS A 174 -47.34 -18.48 9.59
C HIS A 174 -47.47 -17.07 10.16
N THR A 175 -46.36 -16.38 10.35
CA THR A 175 -46.37 -14.92 10.34
C THR A 175 -46.46 -14.52 8.88
N SER A 176 -47.60 -14.85 8.28
CA SER A 176 -48.10 -14.13 7.13
C SER A 176 -48.15 -12.67 7.53
N THR A 177 -47.30 -11.90 6.86
CA THR A 177 -47.43 -10.47 6.62
C THR A 177 -48.83 -9.94 6.90
N PRO A 178 -49.00 -8.91 7.76
CA PRO A 178 -50.29 -8.27 7.90
C PRO A 178 -50.65 -7.60 6.57
N THR A 179 -51.86 -7.86 6.13
CA THR A 179 -52.56 -7.20 5.02
C THR A 179 -52.44 -5.67 5.11
N PRO A 180 -52.38 -4.95 3.98
CA PRO A 180 -52.23 -3.51 3.98
C PRO A 180 -53.54 -2.86 4.43
N VAL A 181 -53.60 -2.47 5.70
CA VAL A 181 -54.56 -1.46 6.16
C VAL A 181 -54.00 -0.10 5.78
N THR A 182 -54.64 0.53 4.79
CA THR A 182 -54.44 1.93 4.42
C THR A 182 -54.70 2.83 5.64
N PRO A 183 -53.71 3.60 6.12
CA PRO A 183 -53.96 4.69 7.07
C PRO A 183 -54.24 5.99 6.30
N PRO A 184 -55.03 6.92 6.89
CA PRO A 184 -55.33 8.18 6.24
C PRO A 184 -54.08 9.07 6.19
N VAL A 185 -54.00 9.84 5.11
CA VAL A 185 -52.94 10.82 4.86
C VAL A 185 -53.00 11.92 5.92
N ALA A 186 -51.97 12.02 6.74
CA ALA A 186 -51.69 13.19 7.56
C ALA A 186 -50.22 13.60 7.35
N ALA A 187 -50.03 14.81 6.84
CA ALA A 187 -48.73 15.40 6.57
C ALA A 187 -48.00 15.75 7.87
N VAL A 188 -46.76 15.26 8.05
CA VAL A 188 -45.84 15.75 9.10
C VAL A 188 -44.39 15.74 8.59
N ALA A 189 -43.67 16.77 8.99
CA ALA A 189 -42.43 17.30 8.44
C ALA A 189 -41.14 16.46 8.67
N LYS A 190 -40.13 16.80 7.86
CA LYS A 190 -38.72 16.31 7.89
C LYS A 190 -38.11 16.34 9.30
N PRO A 191 -37.49 15.24 9.77
CA PRO A 191 -36.53 15.29 10.87
C PRO A 191 -35.09 15.44 10.36
N THR A 192 -34.34 16.18 11.17
CA THR A 192 -32.93 16.57 11.09
C THR A 192 -31.95 15.41 11.36
N ALA A 193 -30.68 15.67 11.06
CA ALA A 193 -29.53 14.78 11.04
C ALA A 193 -29.31 13.91 12.30
N TYR A 194 -28.78 12.71 12.07
CA TYR A 194 -28.33 11.76 13.10
C TYR A 194 -27.07 12.26 13.83
N PRO A 195 -26.90 11.97 15.14
CA PRO A 195 -25.68 12.28 15.88
C PRO A 195 -24.56 11.26 15.57
N SER A 196 -23.32 11.75 15.61
CA SER A 196 -22.09 10.98 15.36
C SER A 196 -21.80 9.98 16.49
N LEU A 197 -21.41 8.75 16.13
CA LEU A 197 -20.99 7.70 17.05
C LEU A 197 -19.54 7.96 17.51
N GLY A 198 -19.33 8.07 18.83
CA GLY A 198 -18.03 8.33 19.46
C GLY A 198 -17.03 7.17 19.39
N SER A 199 -15.78 7.49 19.74
CA SER A 199 -14.57 6.66 19.66
C SER A 199 -14.60 5.39 20.52
N HIS A 200 -14.22 4.25 19.93
CA HIS A 200 -14.04 2.97 20.62
C HIS A 200 -12.76 2.94 21.46
N ALA A 201 -12.86 2.44 22.71
CA ALA A 201 -11.75 2.10 23.58
C ALA A 201 -11.18 0.69 23.26
N PRO A 202 -9.94 0.35 23.67
CA PRO A 202 -9.30 -0.91 23.31
C PRO A 202 -9.85 -2.11 24.09
N PHE A 203 -10.11 -3.20 23.38
CA PHE A 203 -10.53 -4.49 23.94
C PHE A 203 -9.35 -5.21 24.62
N SER A 204 -9.55 -5.70 25.86
CA SER A 204 -8.63 -6.63 26.53
C SER A 204 -8.91 -8.08 26.11
N VAL A 205 -7.88 -8.81 25.69
CA VAL A 205 -7.95 -10.25 25.39
C VAL A 205 -7.91 -11.07 26.69
N GLY A 206 -9.03 -11.70 27.02
CA GLY A 206 -9.09 -12.78 28.01
C GLY A 206 -8.79 -14.12 27.34
N ALA A 207 -7.84 -14.89 27.89
CA ALA A 207 -7.46 -16.20 27.37
C ALA A 207 -8.57 -17.24 27.59
N ALA A 208 -9.03 -17.87 26.51
CA ALA A 208 -9.89 -19.04 26.55
C ALA A 208 -9.09 -20.30 26.18
N ALA A 209 -9.29 -21.38 26.93
CA ALA A 209 -8.56 -22.64 26.82
C ALA A 209 -8.76 -23.31 25.44
N ALA A 210 -7.66 -23.70 24.79
CA ALA A 210 -7.65 -24.39 23.51
C ALA A 210 -8.03 -25.87 23.68
N ASN A 211 -9.07 -26.33 22.96
CA ASN A 211 -9.42 -27.74 22.87
C ASN A 211 -8.65 -28.39 21.70
N SER A 212 -7.78 -29.35 21.99
CA SER A 212 -6.74 -29.89 21.11
C SER A 212 -7.21 -30.89 20.05
N ASN A 213 -8.52 -31.12 19.88
CA ASN A 213 -9.02 -32.25 19.07
C ASN A 213 -9.70 -31.87 17.73
N ALA A 214 -9.62 -30.62 17.27
CA ALA A 214 -10.33 -30.19 16.04
C ALA A 214 -9.48 -30.17 14.75
N LEU A 215 -8.18 -30.48 14.80
CA LEU A 215 -7.26 -30.32 13.66
C LEU A 215 -6.76 -31.62 13.00
N ALA A 216 -7.20 -32.80 13.47
CA ALA A 216 -6.63 -34.08 13.05
C ALA A 216 -7.21 -34.67 11.73
N GLY A 217 -8.15 -34.01 11.06
CA GLY A 217 -8.87 -34.61 9.92
C GLY A 217 -8.38 -34.26 8.52
N TRP A 218 -7.50 -33.26 8.34
CA TRP A 218 -7.23 -32.67 7.02
C TRP A 218 -5.80 -32.89 6.49
N MET A 219 -4.96 -33.65 7.21
CA MET A 219 -3.55 -33.91 6.82
C MET A 219 -3.21 -35.40 6.77
N ALA A 220 -3.90 -36.18 5.94
CA ALA A 220 -3.49 -37.54 5.62
C ALA A 220 -3.46 -37.78 4.09
N ASN A 221 -2.33 -38.34 3.65
CA ASN A 221 -1.86 -38.71 2.30
C ASN A 221 -1.33 -37.58 1.39
N SER A 222 -0.15 -37.68 0.79
CA SER A 222 0.92 -38.69 0.84
C SER A 222 2.19 -38.12 0.18
N SER A 223 3.33 -38.52 0.73
CA SER A 223 4.73 -38.22 0.38
C SER A 223 5.14 -38.53 -1.06
N VAL A 224 6.02 -37.69 -1.65
CA VAL A 224 7.24 -38.13 -2.33
C VAL A 224 8.36 -37.11 -2.05
N SER A 225 9.41 -37.56 -1.37
CA SER A 225 10.64 -36.81 -1.10
C SER A 225 11.60 -36.90 -2.28
N SER A 226 12.27 -35.79 -2.62
CA SER A 226 13.58 -35.84 -3.29
C SER A 226 14.55 -34.91 -2.56
N SER A 227 15.62 -35.52 -2.05
CA SER A 227 16.71 -34.90 -1.33
C SER A 227 17.75 -34.35 -2.31
N VAL A 228 18.08 -33.07 -2.23
CA VAL A 228 19.36 -32.56 -2.74
C VAL A 228 19.96 -31.63 -1.68
N GLN A 229 21.19 -31.96 -1.30
CA GLN A 229 21.98 -31.35 -0.24
C GLN A 229 22.32 -29.88 -0.53
N ALA A 230 22.20 -29.04 0.49
CA ALA A 230 22.72 -27.67 0.47
C ALA A 230 24.23 -27.69 0.74
N ALA A 231 25.02 -27.23 -0.23
CA ALA A 231 26.42 -26.90 -0.03
C ALA A 231 26.55 -25.42 0.37
N VAL A 232 27.19 -25.19 1.52
CA VAL A 232 27.70 -23.89 1.97
C VAL A 232 29.01 -23.62 1.25
N VAL A 233 29.18 -22.47 0.59
CA VAL A 233 30.49 -21.78 0.47
C VAL A 233 30.35 -20.31 0.03
N ASN A 234 30.91 -19.45 0.87
CA ASN A 234 31.55 -18.14 0.68
C ASN A 234 30.98 -17.07 -0.27
N ALA A 235 30.69 -15.92 0.35
CA ALA A 235 30.66 -14.61 -0.29
C ALA A 235 32.08 -14.20 -0.71
N SER A 236 32.34 -14.22 -2.01
CA SER A 236 33.52 -13.60 -2.60
C SER A 236 33.23 -12.13 -2.90
N SER A 237 33.91 -11.25 -2.18
CA SER A 237 34.05 -9.83 -2.50
C SER A 237 34.74 -9.68 -3.85
N MET A 238 34.07 -9.09 -4.84
CA MET A 238 34.73 -8.55 -6.04
C MET A 238 34.55 -7.03 -6.11
N PRO A 239 35.64 -6.28 -6.35
CA PRO A 239 35.63 -4.83 -6.41
C PRO A 239 35.11 -4.37 -7.78
N ILE A 240 34.12 -3.47 -7.77
CA ILE A 240 33.70 -2.73 -8.96
C ILE A 240 34.61 -1.51 -9.10
N PRO A 241 35.23 -1.24 -10.26
CA PRO A 241 36.06 -0.06 -10.47
C PRO A 241 35.23 1.22 -10.32
N GLN A 242 35.62 2.08 -9.37
CA GLN A 242 35.13 3.45 -9.26
C GLN A 242 35.58 4.26 -10.49
N ASN A 243 34.62 4.66 -11.32
CA ASN A 243 34.81 5.82 -12.18
C ASN A 243 34.31 7.04 -11.39
N GLN A 244 35.24 7.79 -10.81
CA GLN A 244 34.98 9.00 -10.03
C GLN A 244 34.56 10.14 -10.97
N GLY A 245 33.27 10.20 -11.28
CA GLY A 245 32.60 11.44 -11.69
C GLY A 245 31.73 11.91 -10.54
N LYS A 246 31.97 13.11 -10.02
CA LYS A 246 31.05 13.76 -9.07
C LYS A 246 29.69 13.86 -9.77
N ASN A 247 28.71 13.11 -9.31
CA ASN A 247 27.32 13.20 -9.77
C ASN A 247 26.46 13.70 -8.60
N PHE A 248 25.36 14.41 -8.89
CA PHE A 248 24.21 14.64 -7.98
C PHE A 248 23.45 13.33 -7.71
N THR A 249 24.20 12.29 -7.38
CA THR A 249 23.71 10.96 -7.08
C THR A 249 24.20 10.68 -5.68
N TRP A 250 23.29 10.38 -4.75
CA TRP A 250 23.69 9.74 -3.51
C TRP A 250 24.38 8.42 -3.86
N ILE A 251 25.70 8.42 -3.76
CA ILE A 251 26.52 7.23 -3.89
C ILE A 251 26.39 6.47 -2.58
N ILE A 252 26.09 5.18 -2.71
CA ILE A 252 25.84 4.27 -1.60
C ILE A 252 27.08 3.48 -1.20
#